data_AF-A0AB37GQ04-F1
#
_entry.id   AF-A0AB37GQ04-F1
#
_cell.length_a   1.000
_cell.length_b   1.000
_cell.length_c   1.000
_cell.angle_alpha   90.00
_cell.angle_beta   90.00
_cell.angle_gamma   90.00
#
_symmetry.space_group_name_H-M   'P 1'
#
loop_
_entity.id
_entity.type
_entity.pdbx_description
1 polymer ?
#
loop_
_entity_poly.entity_id
_entity_poly.type
_entity_poly.pdbx_seq_one_letter_code
_entity_poly.pdbx_strand_id
1 'polypeptide(L)'
;MTIVERVKKLAKEHKISLAELERKTKLSNGTIRRWDEKTPGIDKVQKVADYFNVSVDYLLGRTEKENFEPELTEKDERDIQKELQKIIEGLEGKNGYAAFDGQTLDDMDEEDKELLIASLENSLRLAKRISKQKFTPKKYRK
;
A
#
# COMPACT_ATOMS: atom_id res chain seq x y z
N MET A 1 11.41 15.40 14.08
CA MET A 1 12.35 14.59 13.27
C MET A 1 12.76 15.38 12.05
N THR A 2 14.05 15.41 11.71
CA THR A 2 14.55 16.00 10.45
C THR A 2 14.40 15.03 9.28
N ILE A 3 14.57 15.52 8.05
CA ILE A 3 14.57 14.69 6.83
C ILE A 3 15.66 13.62 6.93
N VAL A 4 16.85 13.98 7.42
CA VAL A 4 17.99 13.06 7.55
C VAL A 4 17.69 11.95 8.55
N GLU A 5 17.00 12.25 9.65
CA GLU A 5 16.58 11.25 10.63
C GLU A 5 15.59 10.24 10.04
N ARG A 6 14.60 10.70 9.28
CA ARG A 6 13.64 9.82 8.59
C ARG A 6 14.33 8.93 7.56
N VAL A 7 15.24 9.48 6.76
CA VAL A 7 16.03 8.69 5.80
C VAL A 7 16.94 7.68 6.50
N LYS A 8 17.54 8.03 7.64
CA LYS A 8 18.34 7.09 8.45
C LYS A 8 17.48 5.95 9.00
N LYS A 9 16.25 6.24 9.46
CA LYS A 9 15.28 5.24 9.92
C LYS A 9 14.97 4.24 8.80
N LEU A 10 14.56 4.74 7.62
CA LEU A 10 14.27 3.91 6.44
C LEU A 10 15.50 3.08 6.01
N ALA A 11 16.69 3.69 5.97
CA ALA A 11 17.91 2.97 5.62
C ALA A 11 18.22 1.83 6.59
N LYS A 12 17.96 2.02 7.90
CA LYS A 12 18.13 0.99 8.93
C LYS A 12 17.13 -0.15 8.75
N GLU A 13 15.87 0.15 8.47
CA GLU A 13 14.82 -0.84 8.20
C GLU A 13 15.15 -1.71 6.98
N HIS A 14 15.67 -1.09 5.92
CA HIS A 14 16.10 -1.76 4.70
C HIS A 14 17.51 -2.37 4.78
N LYS A 15 18.19 -2.29 5.94
CA LYS A 15 19.55 -2.80 6.17
C LYS A 15 20.60 -2.29 5.18
N ILE A 16 20.49 -1.03 4.76
CA ILE A 16 21.46 -0.38 3.86
C ILE A 16 22.15 0.80 4.54
N SER A 17 23.36 1.13 4.07
CA SER A 17 24.05 2.35 4.50
C SER A 17 23.57 3.56 3.71
N LEU A 18 23.72 4.77 4.27
CA LEU A 18 23.42 6.01 3.54
C LEU A 18 24.28 6.15 2.27
N ALA A 19 25.53 5.70 2.30
CA ALA A 19 26.41 5.72 1.12
C ALA A 19 25.91 4.77 0.03
N GLU A 20 25.33 3.62 0.40
CA GLU A 20 24.71 2.71 -0.55
C GLU A 20 23.41 3.27 -1.13
N LEU A 21 22.59 3.89 -0.30
CA LEU A 21 21.39 4.61 -0.74
C LEU A 21 21.74 5.70 -1.76
N GLU A 22 22.77 6.50 -1.48
CA GLU A 22 23.25 7.54 -2.41
C GLU A 22 23.69 6.95 -3.75
N ARG A 23 24.42 5.83 -3.75
CA ARG A 23 24.79 5.13 -4.98
C ARG A 23 23.58 4.63 -5.76
N LYS A 24 22.62 3.99 -5.09
CA LYS A 24 21.41 3.44 -5.73
C LYS A 24 20.49 4.54 -6.28
N THR A 25 20.43 5.69 -5.61
CA THR A 25 19.62 6.86 -6.02
C THR A 25 20.37 7.81 -6.96
N LYS A 26 21.63 7.51 -7.33
CA LYS A 26 22.50 8.36 -8.17
C LYS A 26 22.72 9.76 -7.57
N LEU A 27 22.87 9.82 -6.25
CA LEU A 27 23.27 11.01 -5.50
C LEU A 27 24.78 10.99 -5.22
N SER A 28 25.40 12.16 -5.15
CA SER A 28 26.81 12.26 -4.76
C SER A 28 27.01 11.85 -3.30
N ASN A 29 28.16 11.25 -2.98
CA ASN A 29 28.47 10.79 -1.64
C ASN A 29 28.40 11.92 -0.59
N GLY A 30 27.78 11.63 0.55
CA GLY A 30 27.59 12.56 1.67
C GLY A 30 26.57 13.68 1.40
N THR A 31 25.79 13.57 0.32
CA THR A 31 24.73 14.54 0.00
C THR A 31 23.63 14.51 1.03
N ILE A 32 23.16 13.33 1.44
CA ILE A 32 22.02 13.17 2.36
C ILE A 32 22.39 13.76 3.74
N ARG A 33 23.62 13.55 4.22
CA ARG A 33 24.07 14.11 5.51
C ARG A 33 24.02 15.63 5.57
N ARG A 34 24.17 16.31 4.43
CA ARG A 34 24.14 17.77 4.35
C ARG A 34 22.73 18.34 4.28
N TRP A 35 21.67 17.52 4.24
CA TRP A 35 20.30 18.02 4.10
C TRP A 35 19.78 18.76 5.33
N ASP A 36 20.37 18.53 6.51
CA ASP A 36 20.06 19.29 7.72
C ASP A 36 20.63 20.72 7.65
N GLU A 37 21.76 20.93 6.96
CA GLU A 37 22.42 22.24 6.82
C GLU A 37 22.03 22.97 5.52
N LYS A 38 21.77 22.22 4.45
CA LYS A 38 21.47 22.74 3.11
C LYS A 38 20.19 22.11 2.59
N THR A 39 19.22 22.96 2.25
CA THR A 39 17.95 22.52 1.68
C THR A 39 18.19 21.67 0.43
N PRO A 40 17.73 20.41 0.40
CA PRO A 40 17.88 19.56 -0.77
C PRO A 40 17.02 20.06 -1.93
N GLY A 41 17.50 19.81 -3.15
CA GLY A 41 16.66 19.94 -4.35
C GLY A 41 15.52 18.93 -4.32
N ILE A 42 14.33 19.33 -4.78
CA ILE A 42 13.14 18.48 -4.81
C ILE A 42 13.36 17.20 -5.62
N ASP A 43 14.20 17.27 -6.66
CA ASP A 43 14.61 16.13 -7.49
C ASP A 43 15.32 15.04 -6.67
N LYS A 44 16.15 15.44 -5.70
CA LYS A 44 16.92 14.53 -4.86
C LYS A 44 16.04 13.89 -3.79
N VAL A 45 15.15 14.66 -3.19
CA VAL A 45 14.16 14.15 -2.22
C VAL A 45 13.23 13.16 -2.90
N GLN A 46 12.75 13.46 -4.11
CA GLN A 46 11.91 12.55 -4.89
C GLN A 46 12.60 11.22 -5.19
N LYS A 47 13.89 11.22 -5.54
CA LYS A 47 14.65 9.98 -5.79
C LYS A 47 14.74 9.08 -4.56
N VAL A 48 14.94 9.67 -3.37
CA VAL A 48 14.99 8.91 -2.12
C VAL A 48 13.59 8.40 -1.74
N ALA A 49 12.56 9.23 -1.93
CA ALA A 49 11.17 8.84 -1.71
C ALA A 49 10.77 7.66 -2.60
N ASP A 50 11.07 7.76 -3.91
CA ASP A 50 10.78 6.71 -4.89
C ASP A 50 11.55 5.41 -4.59
N TYR A 51 12.79 5.50 -4.10
CA TYR A 51 13.58 4.32 -3.73
C TYR A 51 12.97 3.54 -2.56
N PHE A 52 12.50 4.24 -1.52
CA PHE A 52 11.84 3.61 -0.38
C PHE A 52 10.34 3.41 -0.59
N ASN A 53 9.82 3.78 -1.76
CA ASN A 53 8.39 3.78 -2.09
C ASN A 53 7.51 4.64 -1.16
N VAL A 54 8.10 5.61 -0.46
CA VAL A 54 7.40 6.53 0.45
C VAL A 54 6.99 7.83 -0.24
N SER A 55 6.13 8.62 0.40
CA SER A 55 5.80 9.97 -0.06
C SER A 55 6.92 10.97 0.23
N VAL A 56 7.03 12.01 -0.61
CA VAL A 56 7.92 13.15 -0.32
C VAL A 56 7.48 13.87 0.95
N ASP A 57 6.17 13.99 1.18
CA ASP A 57 5.63 14.61 2.38
C ASP A 57 5.98 13.84 3.66
N TYR A 58 6.10 12.51 3.60
CA TYR A 58 6.65 11.71 4.69
C TYR A 58 8.10 12.07 4.96
N LEU A 59 8.96 12.12 3.94
CA LEU A 59 10.36 12.49 4.13
C LEU A 59 10.52 13.91 4.69
N LEU A 60 9.65 14.84 4.27
CA LEU A 60 9.62 16.22 4.74
C LEU A 60 8.96 16.39 6.13
N GLY A 61 8.39 15.33 6.70
CA GLY A 61 7.73 15.38 8.00
C GLY A 61 6.38 16.12 8.02
N ARG A 62 5.71 16.22 6.87
CA ARG A 62 4.35 16.77 6.75
C ARG A 62 3.27 15.74 7.04
N THR A 63 3.62 14.46 6.99
CA THR A 63 2.76 13.33 7.34
C THR A 63 3.54 12.24 8.06
N GLU A 64 2.86 11.50 8.93
CA GLU A 64 3.39 10.26 9.53
C GLU A 64 3.10 9.03 8.68
N LYS A 65 2.22 9.15 7.67
CA LYS A 65 1.93 8.07 6.73
C LYS A 65 3.06 7.93 5.73
N GLU A 66 3.74 6.79 5.76
CA GLU A 66 4.86 6.47 4.86
C GLU A 66 4.43 6.46 3.40
N ASN A 67 3.25 5.91 3.11
CA ASN A 67 2.76 5.68 1.76
C ASN A 67 1.43 6.40 1.50
N PHE A 68 1.13 6.59 0.21
CA PHE A 68 -0.21 6.98 -0.21
C PHE A 68 -1.19 5.85 0.10
N GLU A 69 -2.08 6.08 1.05
CA GLU A 69 -3.18 5.18 1.37
C GLU A 69 -4.47 5.77 0.83
N PRO A 70 -4.92 5.33 -0.36
CA PRO A 70 -6.16 5.82 -0.92
C PRO A 70 -7.33 5.35 -0.06
N GLU A 71 -8.11 6.30 0.41
CA GLU A 71 -9.38 6.01 1.04
C GLU A 71 -10.35 5.44 0.01
N LEU A 72 -11.18 4.49 0.46
CA LEU A 72 -12.27 3.97 -0.34
C LEU A 72 -13.40 4.99 -0.30
N THR A 73 -13.87 5.39 -1.48
CA THR A 73 -15.03 6.27 -1.59
C THR A 73 -16.29 5.42 -1.48
N GLU A 74 -17.44 6.05 -1.23
CA GLU A 74 -18.73 5.35 -1.27
C GLU A 74 -18.97 4.62 -2.59
N LYS A 75 -18.48 5.17 -3.71
CA LYS A 75 -18.58 4.50 -5.01
C LYS A 75 -17.77 3.20 -5.02
N ASP A 76 -16.58 3.21 -4.43
CA ASP A 76 -15.74 2.01 -4.36
C ASP A 76 -16.38 0.95 -3.46
N GLU A 77 -16.93 1.34 -2.31
CA GLU A 77 -17.67 0.42 -1.44
C GLU A 77 -18.86 -0.20 -2.19
N ARG A 78 -19.65 0.60 -2.92
CA ARG A 78 -20.75 0.07 -3.76
C ARG A 78 -20.26 -0.91 -4.83
N ASP A 79 -19.14 -0.63 -5.48
CA ASP A 79 -18.56 -1.52 -6.49
C ASP A 79 -18.06 -2.83 -5.84
N ILE A 80 -17.43 -2.74 -4.66
CA ILE A 80 -16.97 -3.89 -3.87
C ILE A 80 -18.14 -4.78 -3.48
N GLN A 81 -19.24 -4.21 -2.96
CA GLN A 81 -20.43 -5.00 -2.59
C GLN A 81 -21.02 -5.74 -3.79
N LYS A 82 -21.08 -5.10 -4.96
CA LYS A 82 -21.56 -5.75 -6.20
C LYS A 82 -20.65 -6.90 -6.64
N GLU A 83 -19.34 -6.75 -6.47
CA GLU A 83 -18.37 -7.79 -6.82
C GLU A 83 -18.42 -8.95 -5.81
N LEU A 84 -18.53 -8.65 -4.51
CA LEU A 84 -18.74 -9.64 -3.46
C LEU A 84 -19.98 -10.49 -3.72
N GLN A 85 -21.12 -9.84 -4.01
CA GLN A 85 -22.37 -10.54 -4.31
C GLN A 85 -22.23 -11.48 -5.51
N LYS A 86 -21.57 -11.05 -6.59
CA LYS A 86 -21.31 -11.92 -7.76
C LYS A 86 -20.42 -13.11 -7.43
N ILE A 87 -19.43 -12.92 -6.54
CA ILE A 87 -18.57 -14.01 -6.08
C ILE A 87 -19.39 -15.00 -5.25
N ILE A 88 -20.22 -14.53 -4.32
CA ILE A 88 -21.10 -15.36 -3.50
C ILE A 88 -22.07 -16.16 -4.40
N GLU A 89 -22.78 -15.50 -5.32
CA GLU A 89 -23.67 -16.17 -6.28
C GLU A 89 -22.94 -17.20 -7.16
N GLY A 90 -21.68 -16.90 -7.54
CA GLY A 90 -20.84 -17.80 -8.32
C GLY A 90 -20.38 -19.02 -7.51
N LEU A 91 -20.12 -18.85 -6.22
CA LEU A 91 -19.82 -19.93 -5.28
C LEU A 91 -21.08 -20.77 -5.02
N GLU A 92 -22.25 -20.15 -5.00
CA GLU A 92 -23.54 -20.83 -4.85
C GLU A 92 -23.95 -21.69 -6.06
N GLY A 93 -23.31 -21.47 -7.21
CA GLY A 93 -23.58 -22.18 -8.46
C GLY A 93 -22.94 -23.58 -8.52
N LYS A 94 -23.61 -24.50 -9.23
CA LYS A 94 -23.29 -25.95 -9.41
C LYS A 94 -21.83 -26.35 -9.74
N ASN A 95 -20.94 -25.40 -10.06
CA ASN A 95 -19.56 -25.65 -10.48
C ASN A 95 -18.47 -24.97 -9.59
N GLY A 96 -18.82 -24.22 -8.55
CA GLY A 96 -17.84 -23.54 -7.68
C GLY A 96 -17.29 -24.40 -6.54
N TYR A 97 -18.01 -25.47 -6.19
CA TYR A 97 -18.03 -26.11 -4.87
C TYR A 97 -16.95 -27.16 -4.54
N ALA A 98 -15.93 -27.37 -5.38
CA ALA A 98 -14.99 -28.49 -5.19
C ALA A 98 -13.71 -28.16 -4.40
N ALA A 99 -13.59 -26.98 -3.78
CA ALA A 99 -12.28 -26.46 -3.37
C ALA A 99 -12.00 -26.39 -1.84
N PHE A 100 -12.98 -26.59 -0.96
CA PHE A 100 -12.75 -26.57 0.50
C PHE A 100 -13.54 -27.69 1.17
N ASP A 101 -12.85 -28.77 1.51
CA ASP A 101 -13.34 -29.94 2.28
C ASP A 101 -14.60 -30.67 1.76
N GLY A 102 -15.10 -30.32 0.57
CA GLY A 102 -16.27 -30.94 -0.04
C GLY A 102 -17.61 -30.53 0.57
N GLN A 103 -17.65 -29.47 1.39
CA GLN A 103 -18.88 -28.88 1.91
C GLN A 103 -19.32 -27.71 1.05
N THR A 104 -20.62 -27.61 0.77
CA THR A 104 -21.18 -26.43 0.12
C THR A 104 -21.32 -25.28 1.12
N LEU A 105 -21.36 -24.04 0.65
CA LEU A 105 -21.80 -22.88 1.44
C LEU A 105 -23.12 -23.15 2.16
N ASP A 106 -24.02 -23.95 1.60
CA ASP A 106 -25.27 -24.32 2.26
C ASP A 106 -25.05 -25.31 3.43
N ASP A 107 -24.00 -26.14 3.35
CA ASP A 107 -23.61 -27.12 4.37
C ASP A 107 -22.75 -26.52 5.49
N MET A 108 -22.15 -25.35 5.27
CA MET A 108 -21.41 -24.61 6.29
C MET A 108 -22.38 -24.09 7.36
N ASP A 109 -21.89 -23.94 8.59
CA ASP A 109 -22.66 -23.19 9.59
C ASP A 109 -22.67 -21.69 9.24
N GLU A 110 -23.60 -20.96 9.84
CA GLU A 110 -23.76 -19.52 9.56
C GLU A 110 -22.55 -18.70 9.99
N GLU A 111 -21.81 -19.14 11.02
CA GLU A 111 -20.62 -18.45 11.52
C GLU A 111 -19.47 -18.54 10.50
N ASP A 112 -19.24 -19.72 9.94
CA ASP A 112 -18.21 -19.97 8.93
C ASP A 112 -18.55 -19.27 7.60
N LYS A 113 -19.83 -19.23 7.22
CA LYS A 113 -20.29 -18.44 6.06
C LYS A 113 -20.01 -16.96 6.26
N GLU A 114 -20.38 -16.42 7.41
CA GLU A 114 -20.14 -15.01 7.74
C GLU A 114 -18.65 -14.69 7.75
N LEU A 115 -17.83 -15.56 8.32
CA LEU A 115 -16.37 -15.43 8.34
C LEU A 115 -15.77 -15.42 6.93
N LEU A 116 -16.23 -16.33 6.06
CA LEU A 116 -15.79 -16.39 4.67
C LEU A 116 -16.17 -15.11 3.91
N ILE A 117 -17.42 -14.65 4.06
CA ILE A 117 -17.91 -13.41 3.45
C ILE A 117 -17.07 -12.21 3.92
N ALA A 118 -16.82 -12.08 5.23
CA ALA A 118 -16.01 -11.01 5.79
C ALA A 118 -14.56 -11.04 5.28
N SER A 119 -13.96 -12.23 5.15
CA SER A 119 -12.62 -12.41 4.59
C SER A 119 -12.54 -12.01 3.11
N LEU A 120 -13.54 -12.40 2.31
CA LEU A 120 -13.65 -12.03 0.89
C LEU A 120 -13.84 -10.52 0.73
N GLU A 121 -14.72 -9.92 1.53
CA GLU A 121 -14.97 -8.48 1.52
C GLU A 121 -13.70 -7.69 1.84
N ASN A 122 -12.96 -8.10 2.88
CA ASN A 122 -11.68 -7.50 3.21
C ASN A 122 -10.65 -7.66 2.07
N SER A 123 -10.59 -8.84 1.46
CA SER A 123 -9.72 -9.11 0.32
C SER A 123 -10.03 -8.20 -0.88
N LEU A 124 -11.31 -7.98 -1.19
CA LEU A 124 -11.75 -7.05 -2.23
C LEU A 124 -11.40 -5.60 -1.91
N ARG A 125 -11.59 -5.17 -0.65
CA ARG A 125 -11.16 -3.83 -0.19
C ARG A 125 -9.66 -3.63 -0.38
N LEU A 126 -8.85 -4.62 0.01
CA LEU A 126 -7.40 -4.59 -0.18
C LEU A 126 -7.04 -4.50 -1.66
N ALA A 127 -7.65 -5.34 -2.52
CA ALA A 127 -7.44 -5.31 -3.95
C ALA A 127 -7.78 -3.93 -4.56
N LYS A 128 -8.89 -3.32 -4.14
CA LYS A 128 -9.30 -1.99 -4.59
C LYS A 128 -8.31 -0.90 -4.14
N ARG A 129 -7.83 -0.96 -2.90
CA ARG A 129 -6.80 -0.03 -2.38
C ARG A 129 -5.49 -0.16 -3.16
N ILE A 130 -5.00 -1.38 -3.40
CA ILE A 130 -3.79 -1.63 -4.19
C ILE A 130 -3.96 -1.09 -5.62
N SER A 131 -5.10 -1.34 -6.24
CA SER A 131 -5.42 -0.80 -7.57
C SER A 131 -5.36 0.72 -7.58
N LYS A 132 -6.02 1.39 -6.62
CA LYS A 132 -5.92 2.84 -6.48
C LYS A 132 -4.49 3.31 -6.24
N GLN A 133 -3.69 2.64 -5.41
CA GLN A 133 -2.30 3.01 -5.19
C GLN A 133 -1.49 2.94 -6.49
N LYS A 134 -1.69 1.88 -7.29
CA LYS A 134 -0.97 1.66 -8.54
C LYS A 134 -1.37 2.65 -9.63
N PHE A 135 -2.67 2.91 -9.79
CA PHE A 135 -3.21 3.66 -10.92
C PHE A 135 -3.51 5.13 -10.63
N THR A 136 -3.52 5.58 -9.36
CA THR A 136 -3.64 7.02 -9.04
C THR A 136 -2.33 7.72 -9.44
N PRO A 137 -2.37 8.68 -10.39
CA PRO A 137 -1.18 9.43 -10.78
C PRO A 137 -0.56 10.14 -9.57
N LYS A 138 0.78 10.20 -9.50
CA LYS A 138 1.50 10.79 -8.36
C LYS A 138 1.00 12.19 -7.99
N LYS A 139 0.60 13.01 -8.97
CA LYS A 139 0.05 14.37 -8.76
C LYS A 139 -1.27 14.44 -7.98
N TYR A 140 -1.99 13.33 -7.84
CA TYR A 140 -3.26 13.23 -7.10
C TYR A 140 -3.14 12.44 -5.80
N ARG A 141 -1.95 11.93 -5.47
CA ARG A 141 -1.70 11.27 -4.20
C ARG A 141 -1.53 12.36 -3.15
N LYS A 142 -2.57 12.61 -2.37
CA LYS A 142 -2.57 13.55 -1.23
C LYS A 142 -2.05 12.87 0.03
#